data_AF-A0A2K1E768-F1
#
_entry.id   AF-A0A2K1E768-F1
#
_cell.length_a   1.000
_cell.length_b   1.000
_cell.length_c   1.000
_cell.angle_alpha   90.00
_cell.angle_beta   90.00
_cell.angle_gamma   90.00
#
_symmetry.space_group_name_H-M   'P 1'
#
loop_
_entity.id
_entity.type
_entity.pdbx_description
1 polymer ?
#
loop_
_entity_poly.entity_id
_entity_poly.type
_entity_poly.pdbx_seq_one_letter_code
_entity_poly.pdbx_strand_id
1 'polypeptide(L)'
;MKFRIALTAAATIALAACGSTEDASTEVEADTVEMPADEALTGIEETPVADPAANTEPAPQVTSPSEEVQIQEAGDSAADTAAAAMDAMSEDSSN
;
A
#
# COMPACT_ATOMS: atom_id res chain seq x y z
N MET A 1 30.36 -0.13 -24.73
CA MET A 1 29.21 0.39 -23.95
C MET A 1 27.88 0.44 -24.72
N LYS A 2 27.87 0.30 -26.06
CA LYS A 2 26.63 0.32 -26.87
C LYS A 2 25.83 -1.00 -26.85
N PHE A 3 26.48 -2.13 -26.56
CA PHE A 3 25.84 -3.46 -26.54
C PHE A 3 24.97 -3.71 -25.30
N ARG A 4 25.20 -3.01 -24.18
CA ARG A 4 24.42 -3.18 -22.94
C ARG A 4 23.06 -2.46 -23.00
N ILE A 5 23.00 -1.35 -23.73
CA ILE A 5 21.77 -0.56 -23.93
C ILE A 5 20.77 -1.30 -24.83
N ALA A 6 21.28 -2.07 -25.80
CA ALA A 6 20.44 -2.87 -26.68
C ALA A 6 19.77 -4.05 -25.95
N LEU A 7 20.42 -4.63 -24.95
CA LEU A 7 19.92 -5.80 -24.22
C LEU A 7 18.79 -5.43 -23.24
N THR A 8 18.88 -4.25 -22.61
CA THR A 8 17.81 -3.74 -21.72
C THR A 8 16.54 -3.37 -22.49
N ALA A 9 16.66 -2.90 -23.74
CA ALA A 9 15.50 -2.57 -24.57
C ALA A 9 14.74 -3.83 -25.07
N ALA A 10 15.42 -4.96 -25.25
CA ALA A 10 14.76 -6.21 -25.63
C ALA A 10 14.02 -6.85 -24.45
N ALA A 11 14.53 -6.68 -23.22
CA ALA A 11 13.93 -7.22 -22.01
C ALA A 11 12.57 -6.57 -21.67
N THR A 12 12.39 -5.28 -21.94
CA THR A 12 11.11 -4.58 -21.72
C THR A 12 10.02 -5.00 -22.70
N ILE A 13 10.39 -5.36 -23.94
CA ILE A 13 9.45 -5.85 -24.96
C ILE A 13 8.99 -7.28 -24.63
N ALA A 14 9.86 -8.11 -24.06
CA ALA A 14 9.49 -9.45 -23.58
C ALA A 14 8.56 -9.41 -22.35
N LEU A 15 8.70 -8.40 -21.48
CA LEU A 15 7.79 -8.19 -20.35
C LEU A 15 6.40 -7.72 -20.81
N ALA A 16 6.33 -6.89 -21.86
CA ALA A 16 5.06 -6.47 -22.47
C ALA A 16 4.31 -7.63 -23.16
N ALA A 17 5.04 -8.62 -23.69
CA ALA A 17 4.43 -9.83 -24.27
C ALA A 17 3.95 -10.84 -23.21
N CYS A 18 4.44 -10.76 -21.97
CA CYS A 18 3.96 -11.56 -20.83
C CYS A 18 2.92 -10.81 -19.97
N GLY A 19 2.53 -9.58 -20.36
CA GLY A 19 1.58 -8.72 -19.65
C GLY A 19 0.41 -8.24 -20.51
N SER A 20 0.12 -8.92 -21.63
CA SER A 20 -0.90 -8.51 -22.60
C SER A 20 -2.30 -9.07 -22.33
N THR A 21 -2.58 -9.65 -21.16
CA THR A 21 -3.86 -10.36 -20.95
C THR A 21 -4.87 -9.60 -20.09
N GLU A 22 -4.46 -8.76 -19.13
CA GLU A 22 -5.43 -8.03 -18.30
C GLU A 22 -5.27 -6.51 -18.43
N ASP A 23 -6.27 -5.88 -19.04
CA ASP A 23 -6.50 -4.44 -19.00
C ASP A 23 -6.81 -4.02 -17.55
N ALA A 24 -5.80 -3.53 -16.84
CA ALA A 24 -5.94 -3.07 -15.46
C ALA A 24 -6.74 -1.76 -15.29
N SER A 25 -7.23 -1.19 -16.40
CA SER A 25 -8.02 0.05 -16.39
C SER A 25 -9.53 -0.20 -16.41
N THR A 26 -9.94 -1.44 -16.66
CA THR A 26 -11.33 -1.87 -16.53
C THR A 26 -11.61 -2.08 -15.06
N GLU A 27 -12.48 -1.24 -14.49
CA GLU A 27 -13.05 -1.45 -13.18
C GLU A 27 -13.79 -2.80 -13.15
N VAL A 28 -13.12 -3.82 -12.64
CA VAL A 28 -13.81 -5.01 -12.17
C VAL A 28 -14.62 -4.53 -10.98
N GLU A 29 -15.94 -4.42 -11.15
CA GLU A 29 -16.85 -4.41 -10.01
C GLU A 29 -16.49 -5.65 -9.21
N ALA A 30 -15.84 -5.45 -8.06
CA ALA A 30 -15.61 -6.54 -7.14
C ALA A 30 -17.00 -6.97 -6.71
N ASP A 31 -17.53 -8.01 -7.36
CA ASP A 31 -18.67 -8.75 -6.86
C ASP A 31 -18.31 -9.06 -5.42
N THR A 32 -18.94 -8.34 -4.50
CA THR A 32 -18.72 -8.61 -3.09
C THR A 32 -19.13 -10.06 -2.92
N VAL A 33 -18.21 -10.87 -2.41
CA VAL A 33 -18.52 -12.27 -2.13
C VAL A 33 -19.49 -12.21 -0.96
N GLU A 34 -20.79 -12.12 -1.24
CA GLU A 34 -21.89 -12.10 -0.26
C GLU A 34 -22.01 -13.44 0.48
N MET A 35 -20.97 -14.27 0.46
CA MET A 35 -20.94 -15.49 1.24
C MET A 35 -20.57 -15.08 2.67
N PRO A 36 -21.50 -15.22 3.64
CA PRO A 36 -21.22 -14.89 5.02
C PRO A 36 -20.02 -15.73 5.49
N ALA A 37 -19.19 -15.15 6.37
CA ALA A 37 -17.97 -15.79 6.84
C ALA A 37 -18.24 -17.21 7.41
N ASP A 38 -19.37 -17.40 8.08
CA ASP A 38 -19.80 -18.70 8.62
C ASP A 38 -20.05 -19.76 7.52
N GLU A 39 -20.61 -19.34 6.38
CA GLU A 39 -20.84 -20.24 5.24
C GLU A 39 -19.51 -20.63 4.57
N ALA A 40 -18.57 -19.68 4.46
CA ALA A 40 -17.23 -19.94 3.95
C ALA A 40 -16.43 -20.94 4.83
N LEU A 41 -16.77 -21.03 6.12
CA LEU A 41 -16.15 -21.95 7.09
C LEU A 41 -16.88 -23.30 7.19
N THR A 42 -17.97 -23.52 6.43
CA THR A 42 -18.71 -24.77 6.45
C THR A 42 -17.83 -25.94 6.03
N GLY A 43 -17.72 -26.96 6.89
CA GLY A 43 -16.89 -28.15 6.64
C GLY A 43 -15.45 -28.05 7.16
N ILE A 44 -15.06 -26.91 7.74
CA ILE A 44 -13.81 -26.77 8.50
C ILE A 44 -14.11 -27.16 9.95
N GLU A 45 -13.67 -28.35 10.35
CA GLU A 45 -13.76 -28.83 11.74
C GLU A 45 -12.55 -28.44 12.59
N GLU A 46 -11.54 -27.81 11.98
CA GLU A 46 -10.31 -27.43 12.66
C GLU A 46 -10.56 -26.26 13.61
N THR A 47 -10.25 -26.46 14.88
CA THR A 47 -10.26 -25.38 15.86
C THR A 47 -9.00 -24.53 15.69
N PRO A 48 -9.08 -23.19 15.80
CA PRO A 48 -7.90 -22.34 15.77
C PRO A 48 -6.84 -22.82 16.77
N VAL A 49 -5.61 -22.98 16.30
CA VAL A 49 -4.48 -23.31 17.18
C VAL A 49 -4.21 -22.11 18.08
N ALA A 50 -4.17 -22.36 19.39
CA ALA A 50 -3.88 -21.31 20.36
C ALA A 50 -2.48 -20.73 20.13
N ASP A 51 -2.41 -19.42 19.87
CA ASP A 51 -1.14 -18.70 19.84
C ASP A 51 -0.65 -18.49 21.28
N PRO A 52 0.51 -19.08 21.68
CA PRO A 52 1.06 -18.91 23.02
C PRO A 52 1.42 -17.45 23.33
N ALA A 53 1.58 -16.60 22.32
CA ALA A 53 1.87 -15.18 22.47
C ALA A 53 0.63 -14.28 22.48
N ALA A 54 -0.59 -14.82 22.32
CA ALA A 54 -1.81 -14.02 22.23
C ALA A 54 -2.05 -13.10 23.43
N ASN A 55 -1.54 -13.47 24.61
CA ASN A 55 -1.65 -12.68 25.85
C ASN A 55 -0.30 -12.11 26.31
N THR A 56 0.73 -12.16 25.46
CA THR A 56 2.01 -11.54 25.77
C THR A 56 1.86 -10.05 25.67
N GLU A 57 2.17 -9.35 26.77
CA GLU A 57 2.23 -7.90 26.76
C GLU A 57 3.31 -7.44 25.78
N PRO A 58 2.99 -6.55 24.81
CA PRO A 58 3.97 -6.07 23.87
C PRO A 58 5.12 -5.42 24.64
N ALA A 59 6.36 -5.69 24.20
CA ALA A 59 7.52 -5.05 24.78
C ALA A 59 7.35 -3.51 24.70
N PRO A 60 7.81 -2.77 25.72
CA PRO A 60 7.76 -1.32 25.67
C PRO A 60 8.50 -0.85 24.42
N GLN A 61 7.77 -0.15 23.55
CA GLN A 61 8.36 0.45 22.36
C GLN A 61 9.18 1.64 22.83
N VAL A 62 10.50 1.46 22.86
CA VAL A 62 11.44 2.56 23.12
C VAL A 62 11.74 3.20 21.79
N THR A 63 11.04 4.28 21.48
CA THR A 63 11.39 5.14 20.35
C THR A 63 12.74 5.78 20.64
N SER A 64 13.68 5.69 19.68
CA SER A 64 14.95 6.38 19.82
C SER A 64 14.77 7.89 19.65
N PRO A 65 15.63 8.73 20.23
CA PRO A 65 15.57 10.18 20.03
C PRO A 65 15.60 10.59 18.54
N SER A 66 16.28 9.78 17.71
CA SER A 66 16.34 9.98 16.27
C SER A 66 15.03 9.68 15.55
N GLU A 67 14.24 8.72 16.04
CA GLU A 67 12.92 8.41 15.48
C GLU A 67 11.89 9.45 15.88
N GLU A 68 11.95 9.98 17.12
CA GLU A 68 11.09 11.09 17.55
C GLU A 68 11.31 12.32 16.64
N VAL A 69 12.55 12.70 16.38
CA VAL A 69 12.86 13.82 15.47
C VAL A 69 12.29 13.59 14.07
N GLN A 70 12.40 12.38 13.52
CA GLN A 70 11.84 12.04 12.21
C GLN A 70 10.31 12.10 12.18
N ILE A 71 9.64 11.70 13.26
CA ILE A 71 8.18 11.78 13.39
C ILE A 71 7.73 13.23 13.43
N GLN A 72 8.41 14.09 14.19
CA GLN A 72 8.12 15.52 14.21
C GLN A 72 8.35 16.16 12.83
N GLU A 73 9.48 15.89 12.17
CA GLU A 73 9.80 16.45 10.85
C GLU A 73 8.79 16.01 9.77
N ALA A 74 8.34 14.76 9.81
CA ALA A 74 7.29 14.26 8.94
C ALA A 74 5.95 14.97 9.19
N GLY A 75 5.61 15.23 10.46
CA GLY A 75 4.43 15.98 10.85
C GLY A 75 4.45 17.43 10.34
N ASP A 76 5.58 18.11 10.51
CA ASP A 76 5.79 19.49 10.04
C ASP A 76 5.68 19.55 8.51
N SER A 77 6.32 18.62 7.80
CA SER A 77 6.24 18.53 6.33
C SER A 77 4.81 18.30 5.82
N ALA A 78 4.02 17.49 6.54
CA ALA A 78 2.62 17.24 6.21
C ALA A 78 1.75 18.48 6.44
N ALA A 79 2.00 19.23 7.52
CA ALA A 79 1.30 20.48 7.82
C ALA A 79 1.61 21.55 6.75
N ASP A 80 2.88 21.70 6.35
CA ASP A 80 3.30 22.62 5.29
C ASP A 80 2.64 22.26 3.94
N THR A 81 2.58 20.97 3.62
CA THR A 81 1.91 20.49 2.40
C THR A 81 0.41 20.80 2.43
N ALA A 82 -0.25 20.61 3.57
CA ALA A 82 -1.66 20.92 3.73
C ALA A 82 -1.93 22.42 3.59
N ALA A 83 -1.08 23.28 4.16
CA ALA A 83 -1.18 24.73 4.03
C ALA A 83 -1.03 25.17 2.56
N ALA A 84 -0.01 24.66 1.86
CA ALA A 84 0.21 24.96 0.44
C ALA A 84 -0.97 24.53 -0.44
N ALA A 85 -1.60 23.39 -0.13
CA ALA A 85 -2.79 22.94 -0.85
C ALA A 85 -4.01 23.86 -0.62
N MET A 86 -4.19 24.37 0.61
CA MET A 86 -5.27 25.33 0.92
C MET A 86 -5.06 26.68 0.23
N ASP A 87 -3.81 27.16 0.17
CA ASP A 87 -3.47 28.39 -0.55
C ASP A 87 -3.76 28.23 -2.06
N ALA A 88 -3.32 27.12 -2.66
CA ALA A 88 -3.57 26.83 -4.08
C ALA A 88 -5.07 26.76 -4.43
N MET A 89 -5.90 26.17 -3.55
CA MET A 89 -7.36 26.16 -3.74
C MET A 89 -7.99 27.56 -3.61
N SER A 90 -7.42 28.41 -2.75
CA SER A 90 -7.89 29.79 -2.56
C SER A 90 -7.52 30.69 -3.74
N GLU A 91 -6.36 30.46 -4.36
CA GLU A 91 -5.89 31.15 -5.57
C GLU A 91 -6.70 30.75 -6.82
N ASP A 92 -7.06 29.47 -6.97
CA ASP A 92 -7.91 28.97 -8.08
C ASP A 92 -9.35 29.54 -8.02
N SER A 93 -9.83 29.89 -6.82
CA SER A 93 -11.16 30.48 -6.61
C SER A 93 -11.26 31.97 -6.97
N SER A 94 -10.14 32.64 -7.20
CA SER A 94 -10.04 34.10 -7.36
C SER A 94 -9.69 34.57 -8.78
N ASN A 95 -9.65 33.64 -9.76
CA ASN A 95 -9.44 33.91 -11.20
C ASN A 95 -10.63 33.41 -12.03
#